data_AF-A0A3S0A9K0-F1
#
_entry.id   AF-A0A3S0A9K0-F1
#
_cell.length_a   1.000
_cell.length_b   1.000
_cell.length_c   1.000
_cell.angle_alpha   90.00
_cell.angle_beta   90.00
_cell.angle_gamma   90.00
#
_symmetry.space_group_name_H-M   'P 1'
#
loop_
_entity.id
_entity.type
_entity.pdbx_description
1 polymer ?
#
loop_
_entity_poly.entity_id
_entity_poly.type
_entity_poly.pdbx_seq_one_letter_code
_entity_poly.pdbx_strand_id
1 'polypeptide(L)'
;MVQLIGAERWAAMRSLMEGGLPTHQRVADCGGVYVKTLSRRAGQEGWKTLDFRHKRVIAAHGQMIALAASLRAGEEIDRVDVPDPEAPAGPDLDAELDRLDALPPAQRIARIGAMLTRRTSALLLRAEAGLPIEGRQVTALGGLVQLSERIATLAREEVRQEEARSEEELREALDLIDRRILHLAIRETRRLLLTRFGVSAREIDEVLPALEPF
;
A
#
# COMPACT_ATOMS: atom_id res chain seq x y z
N MET A 1 -5.26 -28.35 23.51
CA MET A 1 -4.40 -27.89 24.62
C MET A 1 -4.32 -26.38 24.57
N VAL A 2 -4.77 -25.68 25.62
CA VAL A 2 -4.65 -24.22 25.73
C VAL A 2 -3.25 -23.91 26.28
N GLN A 3 -2.38 -23.27 25.51
CA GLN A 3 -1.09 -22.79 26.03
C GLN A 3 -1.34 -21.56 26.90
N LEU A 4 -1.01 -21.65 28.19
CA LEU A 4 -1.03 -20.51 29.11
C LEU A 4 0.03 -19.49 28.69
N ILE A 5 -0.38 -18.24 28.47
CA ILE A 5 0.52 -17.13 28.16
C ILE A 5 1.35 -16.82 29.42
N GLY A 6 2.67 -16.81 29.30
CA GLY A 6 3.57 -16.48 30.41
C GLY A 6 3.39 -15.04 30.90
N ALA A 7 3.66 -14.79 32.19
CA ALA A 7 3.48 -13.48 32.82
C ALA A 7 4.24 -12.34 32.13
N GLU A 8 5.46 -12.60 31.65
CA GLU A 8 6.26 -11.62 30.90
C GLU A 8 5.62 -11.24 29.57
N ARG A 9 5.14 -12.24 28.82
CA ARG A 9 4.45 -12.02 27.54
C ARG A 9 3.14 -11.25 27.75
N TRP A 10 2.39 -11.56 28.82
CA TRP A 10 1.19 -10.83 29.20
C TRP A 10 1.48 -9.36 29.56
N ALA A 11 2.53 -9.11 30.35
CA ALA A 11 2.96 -7.75 30.69
C ALA A 11 3.40 -6.97 29.43
N ALA A 12 4.15 -7.60 28.52
CA ALA A 12 4.55 -6.99 27.26
C ALA A 12 3.35 -6.61 26.39
N MET A 13 2.37 -7.51 26.24
CA MET A 13 1.11 -7.27 25.53
C MET A 13 0.32 -6.12 26.16
N ARG A 14 0.12 -6.13 27.48
CA ARG A 14 -0.54 -5.03 28.20
C ARG A 14 0.16 -3.71 27.93
N SER A 15 1.49 -3.70 27.98
CA SER A 15 2.28 -2.49 27.78
C SER A 15 2.14 -1.90 26.37
N LEU A 16 1.93 -2.74 25.34
CA LEU A 16 1.62 -2.30 23.97
C LEU A 16 0.20 -1.72 23.88
N MET A 17 -0.76 -2.35 24.56
CA MET A 17 -2.17 -1.91 24.59
C MET A 17 -2.38 -0.63 25.40
N GLU A 18 -1.61 -0.43 26.47
CA GLU A 18 -1.64 0.76 27.33
C GLU A 18 -0.77 1.91 26.78
N GLY A 19 -0.39 1.82 25.50
CA GLY A 19 0.13 2.95 24.72
C GLY A 19 1.60 3.30 24.98
N GLY A 20 2.38 2.41 25.59
CA GLY A 20 3.81 2.69 25.71
C GLY A 20 4.52 2.65 24.35
N LEU A 21 5.70 3.29 24.27
CA LEU A 21 6.53 3.36 23.06
C LEU A 21 6.75 1.97 22.42
N PRO A 22 6.38 1.76 21.14
CA PRO A 22 6.49 0.46 20.47
C PRO A 22 7.92 0.23 19.97
N THR A 23 8.79 -0.23 20.86
CA THR A 23 10.19 -0.54 20.54
C THR A 23 10.35 -1.98 20.06
N HIS A 24 11.41 -2.26 19.29
CA HIS A 24 11.78 -3.64 18.91
C HIS A 24 11.87 -4.56 20.14
N GLN A 25 12.33 -4.06 21.29
CA GLN A 25 12.38 -4.85 22.52
C GLN A 25 10.99 -5.34 22.94
N ARG A 26 9.98 -4.47 22.96
CA ARG A 26 8.63 -4.84 23.44
C ARG A 26 7.89 -5.74 22.46
N VAL A 27 8.07 -5.51 21.16
CA VAL A 27 7.53 -6.40 20.12
C VAL A 27 8.20 -7.77 20.21
N ALA A 28 9.50 -7.82 20.50
CA ALA A 28 10.24 -9.05 20.71
C ALA A 28 9.77 -9.79 21.98
N ASP A 29 9.57 -9.08 23.08
CA ASP A 29 9.06 -9.63 24.35
C ASP A 29 7.64 -10.20 24.19
N CYS A 30 6.77 -9.49 23.46
CA CYS A 30 5.42 -9.95 23.12
C CYS A 30 5.46 -11.19 22.20
N GLY A 31 6.29 -11.15 21.16
CA GLY A 31 6.47 -12.27 20.23
C GLY A 31 7.23 -13.46 20.83
N GLY A 32 7.87 -13.30 21.99
CA GLY A 32 8.80 -14.28 22.57
C GLY A 32 9.96 -14.61 21.62
N VAL A 33 10.46 -13.60 20.91
CA VAL A 33 11.60 -13.73 20.00
C VAL A 33 12.76 -12.90 20.51
N TYR A 34 13.99 -13.26 20.16
CA TYR A 34 15.15 -12.47 20.55
C TYR A 34 15.19 -11.14 19.78
N VAL A 35 15.45 -10.03 20.48
CA VAL A 35 15.39 -8.66 19.92
C VAL A 35 16.30 -8.46 18.71
N LYS A 36 17.49 -9.08 18.67
CA LYS A 36 18.37 -8.96 17.49
C LYS A 36 17.83 -9.70 16.28
N THR A 37 17.10 -10.80 16.48
CA THR A 37 16.44 -11.54 15.40
C THR A 37 15.33 -10.69 14.79
N LEU A 38 14.51 -10.06 15.64
CA LEU A 38 13.49 -9.11 15.20
C LEU A 38 14.13 -7.92 14.47
N SER A 39 15.15 -7.29 15.05
CA SER A 39 15.81 -6.12 14.47
C SER A 39 16.49 -6.42 13.13
N ARG A 40 17.11 -7.60 12.99
CA ARG A 40 17.74 -8.03 11.73
C ARG A 40 16.69 -8.22 10.64
N ARG A 41 15.60 -8.91 10.96
CA ARG A 41 14.50 -9.18 10.02
C ARG A 41 13.75 -7.89 9.66
N ALA A 42 13.44 -7.06 10.64
CA ALA A 42 12.83 -5.74 10.44
C ALA A 42 13.71 -4.86 9.54
N GLY A 43 15.05 -4.90 9.69
CA GLY A 43 15.97 -4.21 8.79
C GLY A 43 15.97 -4.74 7.37
N GLN A 44 15.89 -6.07 7.17
CA GLN A 44 15.80 -6.70 5.85
C GLN A 44 14.47 -6.39 5.15
N GLU A 45 13.37 -6.33 5.90
CA GLU A 45 12.03 -6.02 5.42
C GLU A 45 11.76 -4.50 5.36
N GLY A 46 12.75 -3.67 5.68
CA GLY A 46 12.64 -2.20 5.57
C GLY A 46 11.63 -1.56 6.53
N TRP A 47 11.41 -2.16 7.70
CA TRP A 47 10.50 -1.61 8.70
C TRP A 47 10.99 -0.22 9.12
N LYS A 48 10.11 0.78 8.97
CA LYS A 48 10.37 2.15 9.45
C LYS A 48 9.89 2.29 10.89
N THR A 49 10.78 2.02 11.84
CA THR A 49 10.53 2.31 13.26
C THR A 49 11.01 3.71 13.64
N LEU A 50 10.21 4.41 14.44
CA LEU A 50 10.58 5.68 15.05
C LEU A 50 11.73 5.49 16.05
N ASP A 51 12.77 6.32 15.97
CA ASP A 51 13.86 6.31 16.95
C ASP A 51 13.48 7.11 18.19
N PHE A 52 12.97 6.38 19.20
CA PHE A 52 12.58 6.95 20.48
C PHE A 52 13.75 7.24 21.42
N ARG A 53 15.02 7.11 21.01
CA ARG A 53 16.16 7.63 21.79
C ARG A 53 16.18 9.16 21.80
N HIS A 54 15.58 9.78 20.79
CA HIS A 54 15.48 11.23 20.70
C HIS A 54 14.33 11.73 21.59
N LYS A 55 14.67 12.56 22.59
CA LYS A 55 13.70 13.18 23.52
C LYS A 55 12.51 13.83 22.81
N ARG A 56 12.72 14.43 21.63
CA ARG A 56 11.67 15.02 20.78
C ARG A 56 10.59 14.02 20.34
N VAL A 57 10.99 12.80 19.96
CA VAL A 57 10.08 11.76 19.48
C VAL A 57 9.27 11.22 20.66
N ILE A 58 9.91 11.09 21.83
CA ILE A 58 9.22 10.72 23.07
C ILE A 58 8.18 11.79 23.46
N ALA A 59 8.55 13.08 23.41
CA ALA A 59 7.65 14.18 23.77
C ALA A 59 6.43 14.27 22.85
N ALA A 60 6.64 14.21 21.52
CA ALA A 60 5.56 14.22 20.54
C ALA A 60 4.60 13.02 20.71
N HIS A 61 5.15 11.83 20.97
CA HIS A 61 4.35 10.63 21.23
C HIS A 61 3.52 10.77 22.52
N GLY A 62 4.10 11.34 23.59
CA GLY A 62 3.40 11.60 24.84
C GLY A 62 2.21 12.55 24.66
N GLN A 63 2.39 13.63 23.90
CA GLN A 63 1.32 14.58 23.58
C GLN A 63 0.21 13.91 22.76
N MET A 64 0.57 13.06 21.79
CA MET A 64 -0.40 12.31 20.98
C MET A 64 -1.23 11.33 21.82
N ILE A 65 -0.62 10.62 22.77
CA ILE A 65 -1.36 9.74 23.70
C ILE A 65 -2.33 10.55 24.54
N ALA A 66 -1.88 11.67 25.12
CA ALA A 66 -2.71 12.52 25.97
C ALA A 66 -3.93 13.04 25.19
N LEU A 67 -3.71 13.49 23.95
CA LEU A 67 -4.78 13.94 23.05
C LEU A 67 -5.75 12.81 22.67
N ALA A 68 -5.23 11.61 22.38
CA ALA A 68 -6.07 10.45 22.07
C ALA A 68 -6.85 9.94 23.29
N ALA A 69 -6.36 10.20 24.50
CA ALA A 69 -7.06 9.91 25.75
C ALA A 69 -8.18 10.92 26.01
N SER A 70 -7.92 12.22 25.83
CA SER A 70 -8.95 13.27 25.99
C SER A 70 -10.09 13.13 24.97
N LEU A 71 -9.75 12.84 23.71
CA LEU A 71 -10.75 12.57 22.66
C LEU A 71 -11.64 11.36 22.97
N ARG A 72 -11.06 10.28 23.54
CA ARG A 72 -11.82 9.08 23.96
C ARG A 72 -12.67 9.33 25.21
N ALA A 73 -12.24 10.22 26.09
CA ALA A 73 -13.00 10.65 27.25
C ALA A 73 -14.17 11.59 26.90
N GLY A 74 -14.31 11.98 25.63
CA GLY A 74 -15.35 12.91 25.19
C GLY A 74 -15.10 14.34 25.65
N GLU A 75 -13.87 14.69 26.06
CA GLU A 75 -13.51 16.07 26.34
C GLU A 75 -13.57 16.87 25.02
N GLU A 76 -14.47 17.85 24.99
CA GLU A 76 -14.53 18.83 23.92
C GLU A 76 -13.27 19.69 24.02
N ILE A 77 -12.28 19.41 23.16
CA ILE A 77 -11.06 20.21 23.07
C ILE A 77 -11.49 21.60 22.67
N ASP A 78 -11.39 22.52 23.63
CA ASP A 78 -11.61 23.97 23.57
C ASP A 78 -11.83 24.48 22.13
N ARG A 79 -13.10 24.49 21.70
CA ARG A 79 -13.54 25.26 20.55
C ARG A 79 -13.45 26.74 20.95
N VAL A 80 -12.26 27.32 20.84
CA VAL A 80 -12.16 28.76 20.69
C VAL A 80 -12.52 29.07 19.24
N ASP A 81 -13.83 29.13 18.98
CA ASP A 81 -14.44 29.74 17.79
C ASP A 81 -14.27 31.26 17.87
N VAL A 82 -13.03 31.73 17.72
CA VAL A 82 -12.79 33.11 17.28
C VAL A 82 -12.04 32.98 15.96
N PRO A 83 -12.71 33.21 14.81
CA PRO A 83 -12.03 33.37 13.54
C PRO A 83 -11.07 34.53 13.71
N ASP A 84 -9.76 34.25 13.62
CA ASP A 84 -8.76 35.30 13.45
C ASP A 84 -8.90 35.82 12.01
N PRO A 85 -9.42 37.04 11.79
CA PRO A 85 -9.65 37.58 10.45
C PRO A 85 -8.35 37.89 9.71
N GLU A 86 -7.20 37.83 10.39
CA GLU A 86 -5.87 38.09 9.79
C GLU A 86 -5.09 36.81 9.47
N ALA A 87 -5.59 35.62 9.84
CA ALA A 87 -4.95 34.38 9.45
C ALA A 87 -5.11 34.17 7.92
N PRO A 88 -4.01 33.99 7.15
CA PRO A 88 -4.12 33.77 5.72
C PRO A 88 -5.01 32.56 5.48
N ALA A 89 -6.05 32.73 4.65
CA ALA A 89 -6.93 31.65 4.27
C ALA A 89 -6.07 30.44 3.86
N GLY A 90 -6.21 29.35 4.60
CA GLY A 90 -5.53 28.10 4.27
C GLY A 90 -5.86 27.72 2.82
N PRO A 91 -4.98 26.97 2.13
CA PRO A 91 -5.27 26.53 0.77
C PRO A 91 -6.62 25.82 0.75
N ASP A 92 -7.48 26.26 -0.17
CA ASP A 92 -8.80 25.68 -0.43
C ASP A 92 -8.61 24.19 -0.72
N LEU A 93 -9.07 23.37 0.23
CA LEU A 93 -8.82 21.93 0.23
C LEU A 93 -9.53 21.26 -0.94
N ASP A 94 -10.70 21.76 -1.34
CA ASP A 94 -11.51 21.22 -2.42
C ASP A 94 -10.87 21.55 -3.78
N ALA A 95 -10.40 22.78 -3.96
CA ALA A 95 -9.63 23.16 -5.15
C ALA A 95 -8.29 22.39 -5.27
N GLU A 96 -7.70 22.00 -4.14
CA GLU A 96 -6.48 21.19 -4.10
C GLU A 96 -6.76 19.71 -4.45
N LEU A 97 -7.94 19.19 -4.07
CA LEU A 97 -8.42 17.85 -4.40
C LEU A 97 -8.71 17.71 -5.90
N ASP A 98 -9.38 18.68 -6.50
CA ASP A 98 -9.64 18.70 -7.95
C ASP A 98 -8.34 18.68 -8.77
N ARG A 99 -7.30 19.41 -8.29
CA ARG A 99 -5.97 19.39 -8.92
C ARG A 99 -5.25 18.07 -8.76
N LEU A 100 -5.49 17.36 -7.66
CA LEU A 100 -4.93 16.04 -7.44
C LEU A 100 -5.58 15.02 -8.39
N ASP A 101 -6.89 15.07 -8.59
CA ASP A 101 -7.59 14.11 -9.44
C ASP A 101 -7.20 14.17 -10.92
N ALA A 102 -6.72 15.30 -11.39
CA ALA A 102 -6.17 15.45 -12.74
C ALA A 102 -4.80 14.76 -12.95
N LEU A 103 -4.13 14.30 -11.88
CA LEU A 103 -2.79 13.72 -11.97
C LEU A 103 -2.84 12.19 -12.08
N PRO A 104 -1.85 11.56 -12.76
CA PRO A 104 -1.65 10.12 -12.67
C PRO A 104 -1.50 9.66 -11.20
N PRO A 105 -1.96 8.45 -10.83
CA PRO A 105 -1.98 7.98 -9.43
C PRO A 105 -0.61 8.05 -8.74
N ALA A 106 0.46 7.66 -9.44
CA ALA A 106 1.82 7.75 -8.90
C ALA A 106 2.22 9.20 -8.54
N GLN A 107 1.81 10.17 -9.35
CA GLN A 107 2.07 11.59 -9.12
C GLN A 107 1.19 12.16 -8.01
N ARG A 108 -0.06 11.70 -7.87
CA ARG A 108 -0.94 12.02 -6.72
C ARG A 108 -0.30 11.60 -5.40
N ILE A 109 0.17 10.36 -5.32
CA ILE A 109 0.82 9.80 -4.12
C ILE A 109 2.06 10.61 -3.75
N ALA A 110 2.92 10.91 -4.71
CA ALA A 110 4.13 11.70 -4.48
C ALA A 110 3.80 13.10 -3.92
N ARG A 111 2.77 13.76 -4.47
CA ARG A 111 2.36 15.10 -4.07
C ARG A 111 1.75 15.14 -2.67
N ILE A 112 0.90 14.18 -2.34
CA ILE A 112 0.32 14.04 -0.99
C ILE A 112 1.42 13.69 0.02
N GLY A 113 2.34 12.80 -0.33
CA GLY A 113 3.51 12.48 0.51
C GLY A 113 4.37 13.71 0.81
N ALA A 114 4.59 14.59 -0.18
CA ALA A 114 5.32 15.83 0.00
C ALA A 114 4.57 16.85 0.88
N MET A 115 3.23 16.89 0.81
CA MET A 115 2.40 17.74 1.66
C MET A 115 2.37 17.22 3.11
N LEU A 116 2.17 15.92 3.30
CA LEU A 116 2.24 15.25 4.61
C LEU A 116 3.60 15.50 5.27
N THR A 117 4.70 15.33 4.53
CA THR A 117 6.06 15.55 5.03
C THR A 117 6.28 17.00 5.46
N ARG A 118 5.83 17.97 4.65
CA ARG A 118 5.94 19.40 4.98
C ARG A 118 5.12 19.77 6.21
N ARG A 119 3.85 19.35 6.28
CA ARG A 119 2.97 19.66 7.42
C ARG A 119 3.43 18.99 8.71
N THR A 120 3.86 17.73 8.64
CA THR A 120 4.42 17.02 9.80
C THR A 120 5.69 17.70 10.30
N SER A 121 6.61 18.09 9.39
CA SER A 121 7.82 18.84 9.74
C SER A 121 7.50 20.17 10.42
N ALA A 122 6.50 20.91 9.92
CA ALA A 122 6.07 22.18 10.52
C ALA A 122 5.50 22.01 11.93
N LEU A 123 4.73 20.95 12.19
CA LEU A 123 4.23 20.66 13.54
C LEU A 123 5.34 20.24 14.50
N LEU A 124 6.29 19.43 14.02
CA LEU A 124 7.46 19.05 14.83
C LEU A 124 8.29 20.27 15.22
N LEU A 125 8.52 21.21 14.30
CA LEU A 125 9.23 22.46 14.59
C LEU A 125 8.48 23.34 15.60
N ARG A 126 7.15 23.44 15.51
CA ARG A 126 6.33 24.16 16.52
C ARG A 126 6.45 23.51 17.90
N ALA A 127 6.37 22.19 17.96
CA ALA A 127 6.53 21.44 19.20
C ALA A 127 7.92 21.63 19.81
N GLU A 128 8.98 21.65 18.97
CA GLU A 128 10.36 21.94 19.40
C GLU A 128 10.50 23.37 19.94
N ALA A 129 9.76 24.33 19.39
CA ALA A 129 9.70 25.70 19.90
C ALA A 129 8.85 25.85 21.18
N GLY A 130 8.30 24.76 21.73
CA GLY A 130 7.41 24.79 22.91
C GLY A 130 6.03 25.38 22.63
N LEU A 131 5.68 25.59 21.36
CA LEU A 131 4.37 26.10 20.96
C LEU A 131 3.33 24.97 20.99
N PRO A 132 2.09 25.25 21.41
CA PRO A 132 1.04 24.26 21.42
C PRO A 132 0.72 23.78 19.99
N ILE A 133 0.58 22.47 19.85
CA ILE A 133 0.02 21.82 18.65
C ILE A 133 -1.48 21.86 18.79
N GLU A 134 -2.17 22.36 17.77
CA GLU A 134 -3.61 22.53 17.81
C GLU A 134 -4.31 21.26 17.28
N GLY A 135 -5.42 20.86 17.90
CA GLY A 135 -6.17 19.65 17.51
C GLY A 135 -6.57 19.63 16.03
N ARG A 136 -6.95 20.79 15.47
CA ARG A 136 -7.27 20.95 14.03
C ARG A 136 -6.13 20.54 13.10
N GLN A 137 -4.88 20.75 13.51
CA GLN A 137 -3.70 20.41 12.71
C GLN A 137 -3.47 18.90 12.68
N VAL A 138 -3.74 18.23 13.80
CA VAL A 138 -3.68 16.76 13.93
C VAL A 138 -4.80 16.12 13.12
N THR A 139 -6.03 16.63 13.21
CA THR A 139 -7.17 16.15 12.41
C THR A 139 -6.93 16.30 10.91
N ALA A 140 -6.38 17.45 10.48
CA ALA A 140 -6.04 17.67 9.08
C ALA A 140 -4.97 16.70 8.56
N LEU A 141 -3.97 16.34 9.39
CA LEU A 141 -3.00 15.31 9.05
C LEU A 141 -3.63 13.92 8.96
N GLY A 142 -4.54 13.58 9.87
CA GLY A 142 -5.30 12.34 9.83
C GLY A 142 -6.09 12.18 8.53
N GLY A 143 -6.76 13.25 8.08
CA GLY A 143 -7.47 13.26 6.80
C GLY A 143 -6.53 13.03 5.60
N LEU A 144 -5.36 13.68 5.59
CA LEU A 144 -4.37 13.48 4.52
C LEU A 144 -3.79 12.05 4.50
N VAL A 145 -3.63 11.42 5.66
CA VAL A 145 -3.19 10.01 5.76
C VAL A 145 -4.26 9.08 5.16
N GLN A 146 -5.52 9.23 5.57
CA GLN A 146 -6.63 8.44 5.02
C GLN A 146 -6.77 8.60 3.50
N LEU A 147 -6.56 9.82 3.00
CA LEU A 147 -6.60 10.10 1.57
C LEU A 147 -5.45 9.42 0.82
N SER A 148 -4.26 9.40 1.41
CA SER A 148 -3.09 8.69 0.86
C SER A 148 -3.32 7.16 0.80
N GLU A 149 -3.96 6.57 1.81
CA GLU A 149 -4.30 5.15 1.84
C GLU A 149 -5.33 4.78 0.77
N ARG A 150 -6.34 5.63 0.58
CA ARG A 150 -7.36 5.43 -0.45
C ARG A 150 -6.78 5.49 -1.86
N ILE A 151 -5.91 6.46 -2.14
CA ILE A 151 -5.24 6.56 -3.46
C ILE A 151 -4.26 5.40 -3.67
N ALA A 152 -3.54 4.96 -2.64
CA ALA A 152 -2.68 3.78 -2.74
C ALA A 152 -3.47 2.49 -3.02
N THR A 153 -4.73 2.43 -2.60
CA THR A 153 -5.64 1.31 -2.91
C THR A 153 -6.07 1.36 -4.37
N LEU A 154 -6.55 2.52 -4.83
CA LEU A 154 -6.93 2.74 -6.24
C LEU A 154 -5.78 2.45 -7.20
N ALA A 155 -4.56 2.90 -6.88
CA ALA A 155 -3.39 2.62 -7.69
C ALA A 155 -3.07 1.12 -7.80
N ARG A 156 -3.29 0.33 -6.74
CA ARG A 156 -3.12 -1.14 -6.77
C ARG A 156 -4.23 -1.85 -7.53
N GLU A 157 -5.41 -1.23 -7.65
CA GLU A 157 -6.52 -1.76 -8.43
C GLU A 157 -6.31 -1.50 -9.91
N GLU A 158 -5.86 -0.30 -10.30
CA GLU A 158 -5.49 0.02 -11.68
C GLU A 158 -4.37 -0.88 -12.21
N VAL A 159 -3.29 -1.07 -11.43
CA VAL A 159 -2.19 -1.98 -11.83
C VAL A 159 -2.69 -3.42 -12.03
N ARG A 160 -3.56 -3.92 -11.14
CA ARG A 160 -4.15 -5.26 -11.30
C ARG A 160 -5.05 -5.37 -12.54
N GLN A 161 -5.77 -4.30 -12.89
CA GLN A 161 -6.57 -4.28 -14.11
C GLN A 161 -5.71 -4.23 -15.37
N GLU A 162 -4.62 -3.47 -15.36
CA GLU A 162 -3.65 -3.44 -16.47
C GLU A 162 -2.95 -4.79 -16.64
N GLU A 163 -2.53 -5.44 -15.56
CA GLU A 163 -1.96 -6.79 -15.58
C GLU A 163 -2.96 -7.80 -16.14
N ALA A 164 -4.22 -7.78 -15.69
CA ALA A 164 -5.26 -8.66 -16.21
C ALA A 164 -5.54 -8.45 -17.70
N ARG A 165 -5.56 -7.19 -18.17
CA ARG A 165 -5.70 -6.87 -19.59
C ARG A 165 -4.48 -7.37 -20.38
N SER A 166 -3.28 -7.19 -19.87
CA SER A 166 -2.05 -7.67 -20.50
C SER A 166 -1.99 -9.20 -20.57
N GLU A 167 -2.50 -9.91 -19.56
CA GLU A 167 -2.59 -11.38 -19.58
C GLU A 167 -3.61 -11.88 -20.62
N GLU A 168 -4.73 -11.17 -20.79
CA GLU A 168 -5.71 -11.50 -21.83
C GLU A 168 -5.12 -11.31 -23.22
N GLU A 169 -4.48 -10.16 -23.48
CA GLU A 169 -3.80 -9.88 -24.75
C GLU A 169 -2.69 -10.90 -25.04
N LEU A 170 -1.94 -11.31 -24.02
CA LEU A 170 -0.93 -12.36 -24.14
C LEU A 170 -1.57 -13.71 -24.48
N ARG A 171 -2.71 -14.05 -23.85
CA ARG A 171 -3.45 -15.29 -24.13
C ARG A 171 -3.95 -15.32 -25.58
N GLU A 172 -4.56 -14.24 -26.05
CA GLU A 172 -5.03 -14.12 -27.44
C GLU A 172 -3.87 -14.26 -28.44
N ALA A 173 -2.72 -13.65 -28.15
CA ALA A 173 -1.53 -13.78 -28.99
C ALA A 173 -1.00 -15.22 -29.03
N LEU A 174 -0.97 -15.91 -27.88
CA LEU A 174 -0.57 -17.31 -27.79
C LEU A 174 -1.55 -18.23 -28.53
N ASP A 175 -2.85 -18.00 -28.39
CA ASP A 175 -3.90 -18.72 -29.12
C ASP A 175 -3.72 -18.61 -30.64
N LEU A 176 -3.39 -17.41 -31.13
CA LEU A 176 -3.11 -17.18 -32.55
C LEU A 176 -1.86 -17.95 -33.00
N ILE A 177 -0.80 -17.95 -32.20
CA ILE A 177 0.43 -18.69 -32.48
C ILE A 177 0.15 -20.20 -32.51
N ASP A 178 -0.59 -20.73 -31.55
CA ASP A 178 -0.93 -22.15 -31.46
C ASP A 178 -1.76 -22.60 -32.66
N ARG A 179 -2.79 -21.82 -33.04
CA ARG A 179 -3.56 -22.08 -34.27
C ARG A 179 -2.63 -22.08 -35.48
N ARG A 180 -1.66 -21.16 -35.55
CA ARG A 180 -0.72 -21.08 -36.68
C ARG A 180 0.19 -22.29 -36.74
N ILE A 181 0.72 -22.73 -35.60
CA ILE A 181 1.55 -23.93 -35.49
C ILE A 181 0.76 -25.16 -35.95
N LEU A 182 -0.47 -25.33 -35.46
CA LEU A 182 -1.35 -26.43 -35.88
C LEU A 182 -1.64 -26.40 -37.38
N HIS A 183 -2.00 -25.23 -37.93
CA HIS A 183 -2.22 -25.07 -39.37
C HIS A 183 -0.98 -25.45 -40.18
N LEU A 184 0.21 -24.98 -39.77
CA LEU A 184 1.46 -25.31 -40.45
C LEU A 184 1.80 -26.80 -40.34
N ALA A 185 1.59 -27.40 -39.17
CA ALA A 185 1.84 -28.83 -38.93
C ALA A 185 0.91 -29.72 -39.75
N ILE A 186 -0.40 -29.40 -39.81
CA ILE A 186 -1.37 -30.14 -40.64
C ILE A 186 -1.01 -30.01 -42.11
N ARG A 187 -0.68 -28.80 -42.58
CA ARG A 187 -0.28 -28.55 -43.97
C ARG A 187 0.97 -29.33 -44.34
N GLU A 188 1.96 -29.35 -43.45
CA GLU A 188 3.22 -30.04 -43.68
C GLU A 188 3.05 -31.57 -43.62
N THR A 189 2.23 -32.08 -42.69
CA THR A 189 1.89 -33.50 -42.60
C THR A 189 1.18 -33.98 -43.87
N ARG A 190 0.18 -33.22 -44.34
CA ARG A 190 -0.50 -33.47 -45.61
C ARG A 190 0.47 -33.49 -46.79
N ARG A 191 1.40 -32.53 -46.85
CA ARG A 191 2.46 -32.50 -47.87
C ARG A 191 3.28 -33.78 -47.85
N LEU A 192 3.77 -34.20 -46.68
CA LEU A 192 4.59 -35.40 -46.53
C LEU A 192 3.82 -36.68 -46.91
N LEU A 193 2.57 -36.82 -46.49
CA LEU A 193 1.75 -37.98 -46.82
C LEU A 193 1.51 -38.11 -48.34
N LEU A 194 1.24 -37.00 -49.03
CA LEU A 194 1.07 -36.98 -50.49
C LEU A 194 2.38 -37.24 -51.23
N THR A 195 3.44 -36.51 -50.89
CA THR A 195 4.67 -36.47 -51.71
C THR A 195 5.66 -37.57 -51.37
N ARG A 196 5.75 -38.00 -50.11
CA ARG A 196 6.76 -38.96 -49.65
C ARG A 196 6.20 -40.34 -49.39
N PHE A 197 4.95 -40.43 -48.94
CA PHE A 197 4.31 -41.71 -48.61
C PHE A 197 3.28 -42.17 -49.65
N GLY A 198 2.94 -41.32 -50.62
CA GLY A 198 2.05 -41.67 -51.73
C GLY A 198 0.60 -41.96 -51.32
N VAL A 199 0.18 -41.50 -50.12
CA VAL A 199 -1.19 -41.66 -49.64
C VAL A 199 -2.10 -40.79 -50.49
N SER A 200 -3.28 -41.30 -50.87
CA SER A 200 -4.20 -40.52 -51.70
C SER A 200 -4.80 -39.34 -50.93
N ALA A 201 -5.13 -38.25 -51.62
CA ALA A 201 -5.74 -37.06 -51.00
C ALA A 201 -7.04 -37.41 -50.25
N ARG A 202 -7.82 -38.36 -50.78
CA ARG A 202 -9.07 -38.83 -50.18
C ARG A 202 -8.84 -39.52 -48.84
N GLU A 203 -7.85 -40.41 -48.74
CA GLU A 203 -7.50 -41.09 -47.48
C GLU A 203 -6.95 -40.09 -46.45
N ILE A 204 -6.27 -39.02 -46.89
CA ILE A 204 -5.79 -37.97 -45.99
C ILE A 204 -6.94 -37.11 -45.46
N ASP A 205 -7.92 -36.77 -46.30
CA ASP A 205 -9.10 -35.98 -45.91
C ASP A 205 -10.00 -36.70 -44.90
N GLU A 206 -9.95 -38.03 -44.85
CA GLU A 206 -10.69 -38.84 -43.88
C GLU A 206 -10.05 -38.85 -42.48
N VAL A 207 -8.75 -38.52 -42.36
CA VAL A 207 -7.97 -38.68 -41.11
C VAL A 207 -7.42 -37.35 -40.59
N LEU A 208 -7.02 -36.43 -41.47
CA LEU A 208 -6.55 -35.11 -41.08
C LEU A 208 -7.70 -34.10 -41.09
N PRO A 209 -7.76 -33.19 -40.10
CA PRO A 209 -8.69 -32.07 -40.13
C PRO A 209 -8.54 -31.28 -41.43
N ALA A 210 -9.67 -30.77 -41.94
CA ALA A 210 -9.65 -29.82 -43.04
C ALA A 210 -8.80 -28.61 -42.63
N LEU A 211 -7.94 -28.16 -43.55
CA LEU A 211 -7.17 -26.93 -43.34
C LEU A 211 -8.13 -25.76 -43.41
N GLU A 212 -8.48 -25.19 -42.27
CA GLU A 212 -9.18 -23.91 -42.24
C GLU A 212 -8.25 -22.81 -42.79
N PRO A 213 -8.78 -21.87 -43.58
CA PRO A 213 -8.03 -20.70 -44.00
C PRO A 213 -7.63 -19.89 -42.77
N PHE A 214 -6.35 -19.51 -42.73
CA PHE A 214 -5.78 -18.68 -41.68
C PHE A 214 -5.94 -17.20 -42.00
#